data_AF-A0AAJ0FQ90-F1
#
_entry.id   AF-A0AAJ0FQ90-F1
#
_cell.length_a   1.000
_cell.length_b   1.000
_cell.length_c   1.000
_cell.angle_alpha   90.00
_cell.angle_beta   90.00
_cell.angle_gamma   90.00
#
_symmetry.space_group_name_H-M   'P 1'
#
loop_
_entity.id
_entity.type
_entity.pdbx_description
1 polymer ?
#
loop_
_entity_poly.entity_id
_entity_poly.type
_entity_poly.pdbx_seq_one_letter_code
_entity_poly.pdbx_strand_id
1 'polypeptide(L)'
;MPTPTQYFGYSVTNIGPLTTRFTPAPSCATTQPNVYIETQLADTRGLYGYPSCAAPKYEGCLPSGKSFDDLNSQLAASPHNGNLVFHSPGLRCPSGWKRAGAVVGGEKQATRLRGVFTGYSTSTAVPNGNPEPLPKLKAYAGILDPGETLVWCCPKGFRANDDAMCTSDLGPLSSVKYSQRCEVYLPTQDILTVTSYQGTRLNNPLIIITPAVTGISSSTYTIAPSETSGLTVVSAVPVVALIHKPSDTKGKDNWGNPVADDDSPSTTLKPNLLGAILGTVLVVWTVANSF
;
A
#
# COMPACT_ATOMS: atom_id res chain seq x y z
N MET A 1 -18.46 0.43 11.76
CA MET A 1 -17.24 -0.29 11.40
C MET A 1 -17.51 -0.77 10.01
N PRO A 2 -16.53 -0.67 9.09
CA PRO A 2 -16.68 -1.17 7.73
C PRO A 2 -17.36 -2.53 7.73
N THR A 3 -18.61 -2.53 7.27
CA THR A 3 -19.46 -3.72 7.17
C THR A 3 -19.13 -4.59 5.95
N PRO A 4 -18.61 -4.09 4.80
CA PRO A 4 -18.27 -5.00 3.71
C PRO A 4 -17.03 -5.82 4.05
N THR A 5 -17.08 -7.11 3.69
CA THR A 5 -15.92 -8.04 3.71
C THR A 5 -15.14 -8.03 2.39
N GLN A 6 -15.70 -7.43 1.33
CA GLN A 6 -15.08 -7.24 0.03
C GLN A 6 -15.50 -5.89 -0.57
N TYR A 7 -14.60 -5.25 -1.33
CA TYR A 7 -14.89 -4.01 -2.04
C TYR A 7 -14.05 -3.92 -3.32
N PHE A 8 -14.69 -3.87 -4.49
CA PHE A 8 -14.04 -3.70 -5.80
C PHE A 8 -12.82 -4.63 -6.02
N GLY A 9 -13.00 -5.93 -5.81
CA GLY A 9 -11.94 -6.93 -5.95
C GLY A 9 -10.95 -7.02 -4.78
N TYR A 10 -11.00 -6.12 -3.80
CA TYR A 10 -10.23 -6.23 -2.56
C TYR A 10 -10.97 -7.01 -1.48
N SER A 11 -10.23 -7.77 -0.66
CA SER A 11 -10.72 -8.30 0.62
C SER A 11 -10.60 -7.23 1.70
N VAL A 12 -11.58 -7.14 2.60
CA VAL A 12 -11.70 -6.07 3.61
C VAL A 12 -11.68 -6.69 5.01
N THR A 13 -10.68 -6.35 5.83
CA THR A 13 -10.40 -7.09 7.08
C THR A 13 -10.08 -6.17 8.25
N ASN A 14 -10.89 -6.27 9.31
CA ASN A 14 -10.54 -5.72 10.63
C ASN A 14 -9.61 -6.70 11.37
N ILE A 15 -8.35 -6.33 11.59
CA ILE A 15 -7.36 -7.10 12.37
C ILE A 15 -7.34 -6.72 13.87
N GLY A 16 -8.48 -6.23 14.37
CA GLY A 16 -8.73 -5.98 15.79
C GLY A 16 -8.36 -4.56 16.25
N PRO A 17 -8.69 -4.21 17.51
CA PRO A 17 -8.50 -2.87 18.05
C PRO A 17 -7.02 -2.49 18.19
N LEU A 18 -6.68 -1.25 17.82
CA LEU A 18 -5.39 -0.62 18.14
C LEU A 18 -5.62 0.70 18.88
N THR A 19 -6.00 0.56 20.15
CA THR A 19 -6.36 1.67 21.04
C THR A 19 -5.17 2.17 21.88
N THR A 20 -4.17 1.32 22.11
CA THR A 20 -2.89 1.65 22.75
C THR A 20 -1.82 1.96 21.69
N ARG A 21 -0.66 2.50 22.12
CA ARG A 21 0.48 2.72 21.21
C ARG A 21 1.29 1.43 21.08
N PHE A 22 1.21 0.76 19.93
CA PHE A 22 2.13 -0.32 19.59
C PHE A 22 3.59 0.18 19.59
N THR A 23 4.50 -0.63 20.10
CA THR A 23 5.95 -0.37 20.05
C THR A 23 6.61 -1.66 19.54
N PRO A 24 7.32 -1.63 18.39
CA PRO A 24 8.03 -2.79 17.87
C PRO A 24 9.06 -3.35 18.86
N ALA A 25 9.38 -4.64 18.75
CA ALA A 25 10.50 -5.23 19.47
C ALA A 25 11.85 -4.63 19.00
N PRO A 26 12.90 -4.52 19.84
CA PRO A 26 14.18 -3.94 19.45
C PRO A 26 14.85 -4.62 18.25
N SER A 27 14.60 -5.92 18.03
CA SER A 27 15.05 -6.67 16.85
C SER A 27 14.60 -6.02 15.53
N CYS A 28 13.45 -5.35 15.51
CA CYS A 28 12.90 -4.67 14.35
C CYS A 28 13.70 -3.45 13.88
N ALA A 29 14.68 -2.97 14.65
CA ALA A 29 15.67 -1.99 14.19
C ALA A 29 16.88 -2.62 13.46
N THR A 30 16.96 -3.96 13.47
CA THR A 30 18.03 -4.76 12.84
C THR A 30 17.52 -5.77 11.80
N THR A 31 16.22 -6.12 11.82
CA THR A 31 15.56 -6.84 10.72
C THR A 31 15.81 -6.09 9.42
N GLN A 32 16.18 -6.81 8.35
CA GLN A 32 16.07 -6.25 7.00
C GLN A 32 14.57 -6.07 6.69
N PRO A 33 14.10 -4.87 6.32
CA PRO A 33 12.84 -4.78 5.61
C PRO A 33 13.02 -5.35 4.15
N ASN A 34 12.10 -5.14 3.20
CA ASN A 34 11.91 -5.96 1.97
C ASN A 34 11.75 -5.15 0.62
N VAL A 35 12.78 -4.95 -0.23
CA VAL A 35 12.84 -3.76 -1.16
C VAL A 35 11.86 -3.75 -2.35
N TYR A 36 11.49 -2.53 -2.82
CA TYR A 36 11.00 -2.26 -4.18
C TYR A 36 12.09 -1.66 -5.10
N ILE A 37 12.14 -2.08 -6.36
CA ILE A 37 12.85 -1.35 -7.43
C ILE A 37 11.79 -0.66 -8.28
N GLU A 38 11.84 0.67 -8.33
CA GLU A 38 10.94 1.54 -9.11
C GLU A 38 11.67 2.10 -10.33
N THR A 39 10.95 2.27 -11.44
CA THR A 39 11.42 2.97 -12.65
C THR A 39 10.67 4.29 -12.82
N GLN A 40 11.37 5.33 -13.25
CA GLN A 40 10.75 6.61 -13.61
C GLN A 40 10.09 6.53 -14.99
N LEU A 41 8.80 6.84 -15.07
CA LEU A 41 7.99 6.82 -16.30
C LEU A 41 7.36 8.21 -16.49
N ALA A 42 8.05 9.08 -17.22
CA ALA A 42 7.75 10.52 -17.26
C ALA A 42 7.64 11.10 -15.83
N ASP A 43 6.53 11.72 -15.46
CA ASP A 43 6.31 12.31 -14.13
C ASP A 43 5.89 11.28 -13.06
N THR A 44 5.68 10.01 -13.43
CA THR A 44 5.25 8.94 -12.51
C THR A 44 6.35 7.91 -12.24
N ARG A 45 6.11 7.03 -11.25
CA ARG A 45 6.97 5.88 -10.96
C ARG A 45 6.17 4.60 -11.10
N GLY A 46 6.74 3.63 -11.81
CA GLY A 46 6.20 2.28 -11.93
C GLY A 46 7.08 1.27 -11.18
N LEU A 47 6.51 0.13 -10.76
CA LEU A 47 7.30 -0.99 -10.27
C LEU A 47 8.10 -1.60 -11.43
N TYR A 48 9.42 -1.74 -11.26
CA TYR A 48 10.30 -2.46 -12.19
C TYR A 48 10.61 -3.88 -11.69
N GLY A 49 10.49 -4.13 -10.38
CA GLY A 49 10.50 -5.46 -9.78
C GLY A 49 10.91 -5.48 -8.31
N TYR A 50 11.03 -6.68 -7.76
CA TYR A 50 11.43 -6.91 -6.36
C TYR A 50 12.82 -7.55 -6.30
N PRO A 51 13.77 -7.24 -5.40
CA PRO A 51 15.08 -7.91 -5.42
C PRO A 51 15.08 -9.39 -5.04
N SER A 52 13.92 -9.95 -4.69
CA SER A 52 13.70 -11.38 -4.43
C SER A 52 12.24 -11.74 -4.71
N CYS A 53 11.98 -13.01 -5.02
CA CYS A 53 10.62 -13.55 -5.07
C CYS A 53 10.07 -13.95 -3.68
N ALA A 54 10.85 -13.77 -2.60
CA ALA A 54 10.36 -13.97 -1.25
C ALA A 54 9.31 -12.92 -0.88
N ALA A 55 8.11 -13.37 -0.49
CA ALA A 55 7.11 -12.52 0.15
C ALA A 55 7.71 -11.88 1.42
N PRO A 56 7.31 -10.63 1.77
CA PRO A 56 7.87 -9.95 2.92
C PRO A 56 7.41 -10.60 4.21
N LYS A 57 8.05 -10.24 5.31
CA LYS A 57 7.56 -10.57 6.65
C LYS A 57 7.55 -9.37 7.57
N TYR A 58 6.46 -9.20 8.29
CA TYR A 58 6.25 -8.11 9.25
C TYR A 58 6.20 -8.60 10.69
N GLU A 59 5.83 -9.85 10.94
CA GLU A 59 5.88 -10.60 12.20
C GLU A 59 5.53 -9.76 13.45
N GLY A 60 6.52 -9.41 14.28
CA GLY A 60 6.39 -8.59 15.48
C GLY A 60 6.80 -7.11 15.31
N CYS A 61 7.02 -6.67 14.07
CA CYS A 61 7.51 -5.34 13.72
C CYS A 61 6.42 -4.38 13.24
N LEU A 62 5.25 -4.90 12.86
CA LEU A 62 4.02 -4.14 12.68
C LEU A 62 2.96 -4.54 13.73
N PRO A 63 2.00 -3.64 14.04
CA PRO A 63 0.81 -4.03 14.79
C PRO A 63 0.10 -5.20 14.07
N SER A 64 -0.10 -6.31 14.79
CA SER A 64 -0.58 -7.57 14.21
C SER A 64 0.15 -8.01 12.94
N GLY A 65 1.48 -7.79 12.85
CA GLY A 65 2.28 -8.09 11.65
C GLY A 65 2.13 -9.52 11.13
N LYS A 66 2.09 -10.53 12.03
CA LYS A 66 1.76 -11.91 11.65
C LYS A 66 0.42 -12.04 10.90
N SER A 67 -0.60 -11.27 11.27
CA SER A 67 -1.89 -11.28 10.54
C SER A 67 -1.77 -10.69 9.14
N PHE A 68 -0.89 -9.71 8.91
CA PHE A 68 -0.53 -9.27 7.55
C PHE A 68 0.20 -10.38 6.78
N ASP A 69 1.14 -11.08 7.41
CA ASP A 69 1.90 -12.17 6.78
C ASP A 69 0.98 -13.34 6.37
N ASP A 70 0.03 -13.71 7.25
CA ASP A 70 -0.97 -14.75 7.00
C ASP A 70 -1.96 -14.34 5.89
N LEU A 71 -2.40 -13.07 5.86
CA LEU A 71 -3.28 -12.53 4.80
C LEU A 71 -2.57 -12.38 3.45
N ASN A 72 -1.27 -12.07 3.43
CA ASN A 72 -0.48 -12.03 2.21
C ASN A 72 -0.19 -13.44 1.66
N SER A 73 0.00 -14.41 2.56
CA SER A 73 0.11 -15.83 2.18
C SER A 73 -1.21 -16.35 1.56
N GLN A 74 -2.36 -15.94 2.09
CA GLN A 74 -3.68 -16.23 1.51
C GLN A 74 -3.88 -15.53 0.16
N LEU A 75 -3.46 -14.28 0.01
CA LEU A 75 -3.50 -13.55 -1.27
C LEU A 75 -2.64 -14.22 -2.36
N ALA A 76 -1.47 -14.75 -2.00
CA ALA A 76 -0.62 -15.49 -2.94
C ALA A 76 -1.27 -16.82 -3.41
N ALA A 77 -2.02 -17.49 -2.53
CA ALA A 77 -2.73 -18.74 -2.84
C ALA A 77 -4.08 -18.54 -3.53
N SER A 78 -4.78 -17.42 -3.26
CA SER A 78 -6.07 -17.06 -3.86
C SER A 78 -6.06 -15.59 -4.32
N PRO A 79 -5.49 -15.31 -5.51
CA PRO A 79 -5.28 -13.95 -5.97
C PRO A 79 -6.54 -13.12 -6.14
N HIS A 80 -6.41 -11.83 -5.88
CA HIS A 80 -7.42 -10.79 -6.05
C HIS A 80 -6.71 -9.42 -5.98
N ASN A 81 -7.41 -8.28 -5.99
CA ASN A 81 -6.76 -6.95 -5.98
C ASN A 81 -5.91 -6.70 -4.70
N GLY A 82 -6.12 -7.48 -3.64
CA GLY A 82 -5.35 -7.45 -2.41
C GLY A 82 -6.20 -7.17 -1.18
N ASN A 83 -5.52 -6.92 -0.04
CA ASN A 83 -6.16 -6.74 1.25
C ASN A 83 -6.26 -5.25 1.66
N LEU A 84 -7.45 -4.80 2.08
CA LEU A 84 -7.67 -3.57 2.85
C LEU A 84 -7.72 -3.95 4.33
N VAL A 85 -6.57 -3.88 4.98
CA VAL A 85 -6.33 -4.34 6.35
C VAL A 85 -6.32 -3.15 7.31
N PHE A 86 -7.20 -3.13 8.30
CA PHE A 86 -7.33 -2.01 9.23
C PHE A 86 -7.55 -2.47 10.68
N HIS A 87 -7.24 -1.58 11.62
CA HIS A 87 -7.64 -1.73 13.01
C HIS A 87 -8.90 -0.94 13.31
N SER A 88 -9.92 -1.58 13.89
CA SER A 88 -11.08 -0.88 14.44
C SER A 88 -11.55 -1.45 15.78
N PRO A 89 -11.73 -0.62 16.83
CA PRO A 89 -11.36 0.80 16.90
C PRO A 89 -9.82 1.02 16.88
N GLY A 90 -9.34 1.80 15.91
CA GLY A 90 -7.95 2.23 15.80
C GLY A 90 -7.81 3.70 16.20
N LEU A 91 -7.01 4.00 17.23
CA LEU A 91 -6.97 5.35 17.85
C LEU A 91 -5.58 5.98 17.95
N ARG A 92 -4.49 5.21 17.82
CA ARG A 92 -3.11 5.70 18.00
C ARG A 92 -2.16 5.08 16.98
N CYS A 93 -1.40 5.93 16.27
CA CYS A 93 -0.27 5.47 15.47
C CYS A 93 0.78 4.77 16.36
N PRO A 94 1.56 3.81 15.81
CA PRO A 94 2.67 3.19 16.52
C PRO A 94 3.71 4.19 17.05
N SER A 95 4.61 3.72 17.93
CA SER A 95 5.79 4.48 18.33
C SER A 95 6.72 4.70 17.14
N GLY A 96 7.24 5.91 16.97
CA GLY A 96 8.06 6.32 15.81
C GLY A 96 7.28 6.65 14.51
N TRP A 97 5.94 6.55 14.51
CA TRP A 97 5.11 6.75 13.31
C TRP A 97 4.32 8.08 13.37
N LYS A 98 4.21 8.79 12.23
CA LYS A 98 3.38 10.00 12.04
C LYS A 98 2.10 9.72 11.24
N ARG A 99 1.09 10.58 11.38
CA ARG A 99 -0.15 10.52 10.57
C ARG A 99 0.20 10.98 9.14
N ALA A 100 0.10 10.10 8.17
CA ALA A 100 0.39 10.38 6.75
C ALA A 100 -0.85 10.90 5.99
N GLY A 101 -2.04 10.61 6.50
CA GLY A 101 -3.29 11.16 6.00
C GLY A 101 -4.50 10.79 6.86
N ALA A 102 -5.62 11.47 6.63
CA ALA A 102 -6.90 11.14 7.23
C ALA A 102 -8.06 11.50 6.30
N VAL A 103 -9.19 10.81 6.48
CA VAL A 103 -10.43 11.00 5.72
C VAL A 103 -11.63 10.58 6.58
N VAL A 104 -12.79 11.21 6.35
CA VAL A 104 -14.05 10.90 7.07
C VAL A 104 -15.11 10.42 6.08
N GLY A 105 -15.71 9.26 6.34
CA GLY A 105 -16.81 8.71 5.56
C GLY A 105 -18.02 9.65 5.55
N GLY A 106 -18.70 9.76 4.41
CA GLY A 106 -19.88 10.60 4.21
C GLY A 106 -20.90 9.89 3.34
N GLU A 107 -22.16 10.34 3.39
CA GLU A 107 -23.32 9.66 2.81
C GLU A 107 -23.23 9.35 1.30
N LYS A 108 -22.44 10.13 0.56
CA LYS A 108 -22.26 10.00 -0.90
C LYS A 108 -20.80 9.98 -1.35
N GLN A 109 -19.93 10.64 -0.59
CA GLN A 109 -18.50 10.71 -0.86
C GLN A 109 -17.73 10.96 0.44
N ALA A 110 -16.46 10.61 0.41
CA ALA A 110 -15.50 10.94 1.46
C ALA A 110 -15.35 12.45 1.68
N THR A 111 -15.09 12.86 2.92
CA THR A 111 -14.97 14.26 3.34
C THR A 111 -13.75 14.50 4.23
N ARG A 112 -13.42 15.77 4.48
CA ARG A 112 -12.35 16.20 5.42
C ARG A 112 -10.98 15.57 5.11
N LEU A 113 -10.69 15.37 3.83
CA LEU A 113 -9.45 14.81 3.27
C LEU A 113 -8.21 15.58 3.79
N ARG A 114 -7.18 14.85 4.23
CA ARG A 114 -5.90 15.39 4.74
C ARG A 114 -4.72 14.50 4.39
N GLY A 115 -3.54 15.10 4.25
CA GLY A 115 -2.32 14.38 3.87
C GLY A 115 -2.50 13.71 2.50
N VAL A 116 -2.03 12.47 2.34
CA VAL A 116 -2.13 11.72 1.07
C VAL A 116 -3.55 11.69 0.47
N PHE A 117 -4.60 11.71 1.31
CA PHE A 117 -6.00 11.71 0.85
C PHE A 117 -6.44 12.98 0.10
N THR A 118 -5.65 14.06 0.05
CA THR A 118 -5.97 15.19 -0.84
C THR A 118 -5.89 14.80 -2.32
N GLY A 119 -5.11 13.78 -2.67
CA GLY A 119 -5.08 13.16 -4.01
C GLY A 119 -6.32 12.32 -4.35
N TYR A 120 -7.30 12.18 -3.46
CA TYR A 120 -8.52 11.40 -3.71
C TYR A 120 -9.29 11.87 -4.97
N SER A 121 -9.29 13.18 -5.25
CA SER A 121 -9.98 13.76 -6.42
C SER A 121 -9.14 13.80 -7.70
N THR A 122 -7.83 13.52 -7.65
CA THR A 122 -7.04 13.41 -8.88
C THR A 122 -7.35 12.07 -9.56
N SER A 123 -8.17 12.14 -10.60
CA SER A 123 -8.19 11.15 -11.68
C SER A 123 -7.04 11.48 -12.63
N THR A 124 -5.81 11.20 -12.20
CA THR A 124 -4.69 11.05 -13.14
C THR A 124 -5.12 10.04 -14.20
N ALA A 125 -5.10 10.45 -15.47
CA ALA A 125 -5.27 9.51 -16.55
C ALA A 125 -4.05 8.59 -16.58
N VAL A 126 -4.27 7.27 -16.64
CA VAL A 126 -3.17 6.31 -16.80
C VAL A 126 -2.44 6.68 -18.09
N PRO A 127 -1.12 6.97 -18.09
CA PRO A 127 -0.44 7.59 -19.23
C PRO A 127 -0.59 6.85 -20.57
N ASN A 128 -0.87 5.55 -20.52
CA ASN A 128 -0.99 4.65 -21.66
C ASN A 128 -2.43 4.16 -21.93
N GLY A 129 -3.43 4.63 -21.16
CA GLY A 129 -4.83 4.18 -21.27
C GLY A 129 -5.11 2.76 -20.77
N ASN A 130 -4.10 2.06 -20.24
CA ASN A 130 -4.25 0.74 -19.64
C ASN A 130 -5.22 0.77 -18.44
N PRO A 131 -6.16 -0.19 -18.31
CA PRO A 131 -6.92 -0.37 -17.08
C PRO A 131 -6.03 -0.72 -15.89
N GLU A 132 -6.36 -0.19 -14.72
CA GLU A 132 -5.62 -0.41 -13.46
C GLU A 132 -6.59 -0.79 -12.33
N PRO A 133 -6.16 -1.48 -11.26
CA PRO A 133 -7.00 -1.71 -10.09
C PRO A 133 -7.41 -0.38 -9.45
N LEU A 134 -8.60 -0.29 -8.84
CA LEU A 134 -9.02 0.90 -8.11
C LEU A 134 -7.97 1.23 -7.01
N PRO A 135 -7.28 2.39 -7.01
CA PRO A 135 -6.21 2.65 -6.06
C PRO A 135 -6.67 2.50 -4.61
N LYS A 136 -5.86 1.85 -3.76
CA LYS A 136 -6.30 1.45 -2.40
C LYS A 136 -6.76 2.65 -1.57
N LEU A 137 -6.17 3.83 -1.74
CA LEU A 137 -6.59 5.09 -1.14
C LEU A 137 -8.07 5.42 -1.39
N LYS A 138 -8.56 5.14 -2.61
CA LYS A 138 -9.97 5.32 -2.97
C LYS A 138 -10.83 4.18 -2.40
N ALA A 139 -10.34 2.94 -2.44
CA ALA A 139 -11.04 1.77 -1.90
C ALA A 139 -11.23 1.85 -0.37
N TYR A 140 -10.19 2.18 0.40
CA TYR A 140 -10.24 2.37 1.85
C TYR A 140 -11.19 3.48 2.30
N ALA A 141 -11.39 4.52 1.49
CA ALA A 141 -12.36 5.57 1.79
C ALA A 141 -13.80 5.16 1.43
N GLY A 142 -13.97 4.26 0.45
CA GLY A 142 -15.28 3.73 0.02
C GLY A 142 -15.89 2.66 0.94
N ILE A 143 -15.13 2.11 1.90
CA ILE A 143 -15.62 1.13 2.88
C ILE A 143 -16.09 1.75 4.22
N LEU A 144 -16.02 3.08 4.38
CA LEU A 144 -16.32 3.75 5.65
C LEU A 144 -17.82 3.99 5.86
N ASP A 145 -18.35 3.69 7.05
CA ASP A 145 -19.70 4.17 7.41
C ASP A 145 -19.70 5.73 7.44
N PRO A 146 -20.83 6.41 7.16
CA PRO A 146 -20.95 7.85 7.37
C PRO A 146 -20.55 8.27 8.79
N GLY A 147 -19.61 9.21 8.89
CA GLY A 147 -19.05 9.70 10.16
C GLY A 147 -17.87 8.89 10.71
N GLU A 148 -17.48 7.76 10.12
CA GLU A 148 -16.24 7.07 10.49
C GLU A 148 -15.01 7.82 10.01
N THR A 149 -13.97 7.84 10.85
CA THR A 149 -12.68 8.45 10.51
C THR A 149 -11.66 7.35 10.25
N LEU A 150 -11.06 7.38 9.06
CA LEU A 150 -9.86 6.64 8.72
C LEU A 150 -8.64 7.55 8.90
N VAL A 151 -7.59 7.00 9.53
CA VAL A 151 -6.25 7.59 9.61
C VAL A 151 -5.25 6.58 9.09
N TRP A 152 -4.34 7.01 8.22
CA TRP A 152 -3.17 6.23 7.86
C TRP A 152 -1.95 6.74 8.62
N CYS A 153 -1.20 5.81 9.22
CA CYS A 153 0.08 6.08 9.87
C CYS A 153 1.22 5.52 9.02
N CYS A 154 2.34 6.24 8.96
CA CYS A 154 3.61 5.81 8.38
C CYS A 154 4.77 6.06 9.36
N PRO A 155 5.92 5.37 9.24
CA PRO A 155 7.13 5.75 9.99
C PRO A 155 7.51 7.22 9.73
N LYS A 156 8.16 7.88 10.69
CA LYS A 156 8.84 9.16 10.40
C LYS A 156 9.86 8.97 9.26
N GLY A 157 9.94 9.93 8.35
CA GLY A 157 10.80 9.86 7.14
C GLY A 157 10.20 9.12 5.94
N PHE A 158 9.01 8.52 6.07
CA PHE A 158 8.31 7.85 4.97
C PHE A 158 7.10 8.68 4.49
N ARG A 159 6.73 8.51 3.23
CA ARG A 159 5.57 9.15 2.56
C ARG A 159 4.54 8.09 2.19
N ALA A 160 3.25 8.32 2.40
CA ALA A 160 2.22 7.40 1.90
C ALA A 160 2.00 7.61 0.40
N ASN A 161 1.85 6.51 -0.36
CA ASN A 161 1.31 6.49 -1.71
C ASN A 161 -0.16 6.05 -1.72
N ASP A 162 -0.78 5.99 -2.89
CA ASP A 162 -2.17 5.59 -3.09
C ASP A 162 -2.43 4.08 -3.04
N ASP A 163 -1.41 3.23 -3.18
CA ASP A 163 -1.46 1.78 -2.94
C ASP A 163 -1.43 1.37 -1.46
N ALA A 164 -1.60 2.33 -0.56
CA ALA A 164 -1.55 2.16 0.90
C ALA A 164 -0.19 1.63 1.41
N MET A 165 0.89 2.00 0.72
CA MET A 165 2.27 1.80 1.16
C MET A 165 2.88 3.13 1.63
N CYS A 166 3.65 3.07 2.70
CA CYS A 166 4.58 4.11 3.11
C CYS A 166 5.93 3.84 2.43
N THR A 167 6.49 4.78 1.68
CA THR A 167 7.77 4.63 0.96
C THR A 167 8.81 5.66 1.39
N SER A 168 10.09 5.31 1.22
CA SER A 168 11.25 6.18 1.42
C SER A 168 12.40 5.73 0.50
N ASP A 169 12.98 6.65 -0.27
CA ASP A 169 14.02 6.32 -1.25
C ASP A 169 15.34 5.94 -0.56
N LEU A 170 15.94 4.83 -0.99
CA LEU A 170 17.26 4.36 -0.53
C LEU A 170 18.39 4.81 -1.47
N GLY A 171 18.08 5.24 -2.69
CA GLY A 171 19.03 5.74 -3.69
C GLY A 171 18.83 5.12 -5.08
N PRO A 172 19.57 5.58 -6.10
CA PRO A 172 19.55 4.98 -7.43
C PRO A 172 20.11 3.56 -7.39
N LEU A 173 19.59 2.65 -8.21
CA LEU A 173 19.99 1.23 -8.22
C LEU A 173 21.50 1.03 -8.39
N SER A 174 22.16 1.89 -9.18
CA SER A 174 23.62 1.88 -9.36
C SER A 174 24.44 2.09 -8.07
N SER A 175 23.83 2.60 -7.00
CA SER A 175 24.47 2.80 -5.68
C SER A 175 24.27 1.64 -4.69
N VAL A 176 23.33 0.73 -4.96
CA VAL A 176 22.89 -0.33 -4.02
C VAL A 176 22.87 -1.69 -4.70
N LYS A 177 23.52 -2.68 -4.08
CA LYS A 177 24.05 -3.88 -4.78
C LYS A 177 23.02 -4.97 -5.11
N TYR A 178 21.86 -4.62 -5.67
CA TYR A 178 20.91 -5.60 -6.23
C TYR A 178 21.23 -5.85 -7.70
N SER A 179 21.58 -7.08 -8.03
CA SER A 179 21.86 -7.55 -9.40
C SER A 179 20.71 -8.35 -10.03
N GLN A 180 19.59 -8.51 -9.31
CA GLN A 180 18.46 -9.32 -9.70
C GLN A 180 17.13 -8.63 -9.41
N ARG A 181 16.12 -8.97 -10.19
CA ARG A 181 14.71 -8.63 -9.95
C ARG A 181 13.82 -9.85 -10.13
N CYS A 182 12.81 -9.96 -9.30
CA CYS A 182 11.69 -10.85 -9.44
C CYS A 182 10.52 -10.09 -10.05
N GLU A 183 9.91 -10.69 -11.06
CA GLU A 183 8.59 -10.31 -11.56
C GLU A 183 7.57 -11.35 -11.09
N VAL A 184 6.34 -10.90 -10.83
CA VAL A 184 5.23 -11.73 -10.32
C VAL A 184 4.09 -11.62 -11.33
N TYR A 185 3.66 -12.76 -11.87
CA TYR A 185 2.68 -12.83 -12.94
C TYR A 185 1.35 -13.37 -12.44
N LEU A 186 0.28 -12.72 -12.89
CA LEU A 186 -1.08 -13.24 -12.84
C LEU A 186 -1.49 -13.75 -14.23
N PRO A 187 -2.20 -14.88 -14.32
CA PRO A 187 -2.74 -15.35 -15.58
C PRO A 187 -3.75 -14.35 -16.14
N THR A 188 -3.71 -14.07 -17.45
CA THR A 188 -4.51 -13.00 -18.05
C THR A 188 -6.01 -13.32 -18.10
N GLN A 189 -6.41 -14.60 -18.01
CA GLN A 189 -7.82 -14.98 -17.89
C GLN A 189 -8.44 -14.59 -16.54
N ASP A 190 -7.63 -14.31 -15.53
CA ASP A 190 -8.09 -13.94 -14.18
C ASP A 190 -8.26 -12.41 -14.01
N ILE A 191 -8.23 -11.66 -15.12
CA ILE A 191 -8.28 -10.19 -15.16
C ILE A 191 -9.58 -9.73 -15.83
N LEU A 192 -10.45 -9.07 -15.07
CA LEU A 192 -11.73 -8.54 -15.54
C LEU A 192 -11.71 -7.00 -15.62
N THR A 193 -12.10 -6.46 -16.78
CA THR A 193 -12.18 -5.01 -17.02
C THR A 193 -13.57 -4.47 -16.71
N VAL A 194 -13.65 -3.57 -15.72
CA VAL A 194 -14.86 -2.88 -15.26
C VAL A 194 -14.97 -1.51 -15.94
N THR A 195 -16.03 -1.31 -16.73
CA THR A 195 -16.28 -0.06 -17.48
C THR A 195 -17.37 0.83 -16.88
N SER A 196 -18.01 0.41 -15.79
CA SER A 196 -19.00 1.21 -15.06
C SER A 196 -19.02 0.87 -13.56
N TYR A 197 -19.36 1.85 -12.73
CA TYR A 197 -19.48 1.71 -11.28
C TYR A 197 -20.58 2.63 -10.76
N GLN A 198 -21.41 2.14 -9.82
CA GLN A 198 -22.55 2.88 -9.24
C GLN A 198 -23.42 3.61 -10.29
N GLY A 199 -23.70 2.96 -11.42
CA GLY A 199 -24.50 3.50 -12.53
C GLY A 199 -23.78 4.52 -13.44
N THR A 200 -22.56 4.92 -13.11
CA THR A 200 -21.74 5.85 -13.91
C THR A 200 -20.77 5.06 -14.80
N ARG A 201 -20.62 5.44 -16.07
CA ARG A 201 -19.53 4.91 -16.93
C ARG A 201 -18.19 5.50 -16.48
N LEU A 202 -17.17 4.67 -16.43
CA LEU A 202 -15.81 5.09 -16.09
C LEU A 202 -15.09 5.54 -17.36
N ASN A 203 -14.49 6.73 -17.33
CA ASN A 203 -13.71 7.24 -18.47
C ASN A 203 -12.44 6.41 -18.71
N ASN A 204 -11.80 5.96 -17.63
CA ASN A 204 -10.73 4.97 -17.62
C ASN A 204 -11.30 3.70 -16.99
N PRO A 205 -11.33 2.54 -17.68
CA PRO A 205 -11.75 1.28 -17.08
C PRO A 205 -10.84 0.85 -15.93
N LEU A 206 -11.37 0.06 -15.00
CA LEU A 206 -10.63 -0.47 -13.86
C LEU A 206 -10.49 -2.00 -13.93
N ILE A 207 -9.48 -2.55 -13.27
CA ILE A 207 -9.28 -4.01 -13.16
C ILE A 207 -9.87 -4.56 -11.86
N ILE A 208 -10.53 -5.71 -11.97
CA ILE A 208 -10.74 -6.66 -10.88
C ILE A 208 -9.97 -7.95 -11.21
N ILE A 209 -9.19 -8.45 -10.26
CA ILE A 209 -8.52 -9.76 -10.33
C ILE A 209 -9.44 -10.78 -9.64
N THR A 210 -9.72 -11.89 -10.32
CA THR A 210 -10.48 -13.03 -9.76
C THR A 210 -9.54 -14.12 -9.21
N PRO A 211 -10.03 -15.02 -8.33
CA PRO A 211 -9.25 -16.16 -7.83
C PRO A 211 -8.65 -16.99 -8.97
N ALA A 212 -7.32 -17.04 -9.01
CA ALA A 212 -6.60 -17.50 -10.18
C ALA A 212 -6.75 -19.01 -10.44
N VAL A 213 -7.18 -19.38 -11.66
CA VAL A 213 -7.43 -20.78 -12.04
C VAL A 213 -6.15 -21.65 -11.96
N THR A 214 -4.98 -21.04 -12.15
CA THR A 214 -3.66 -21.71 -12.11
C THR A 214 -2.72 -21.16 -11.04
N GLY A 215 -3.17 -20.24 -10.19
CA GLY A 215 -2.33 -19.53 -9.22
C GLY A 215 -1.40 -18.46 -9.84
N ILE A 216 -0.66 -17.77 -8.96
CA ILE A 216 0.42 -16.84 -9.33
C ILE A 216 1.69 -17.62 -9.72
N SER A 217 2.45 -17.10 -10.68
CA SER A 217 3.84 -17.52 -10.93
C SER A 217 4.81 -16.36 -10.69
N SER A 218 6.11 -16.67 -10.56
CA SER A 218 7.14 -15.64 -10.41
C SER A 218 8.47 -16.10 -11.02
N SER A 219 9.22 -15.16 -11.60
CA SER A 219 10.48 -15.41 -12.28
C SER A 219 11.55 -14.43 -11.81
N THR A 220 12.76 -14.92 -11.56
CA THR A 220 13.92 -14.07 -11.24
C THR A 220 14.77 -13.84 -12.48
N TYR A 221 15.03 -12.57 -12.77
CA TYR A 221 15.88 -12.07 -13.86
C TYR A 221 17.12 -11.40 -13.29
N THR A 222 18.23 -11.46 -14.04
CA THR A 222 19.41 -10.63 -13.75
C THR A 222 19.18 -9.25 -14.35
N ILE A 223 19.47 -8.19 -13.60
CA ILE A 223 19.40 -6.81 -14.09
C ILE A 223 20.70 -6.51 -14.84
N ALA A 224 20.62 -6.22 -16.13
CA ALA A 224 21.79 -5.83 -16.89
C ALA A 224 22.27 -4.41 -16.47
N PRO A 225 23.58 -4.12 -16.44
CA PRO A 225 24.09 -2.79 -16.08
C PRO A 225 23.46 -1.65 -16.90
N SER A 226 23.11 -1.91 -18.17
CA SER A 226 22.42 -0.98 -19.07
C SER A 226 20.99 -0.64 -18.65
N GLU A 227 20.30 -1.52 -17.91
CA GLU A 227 18.95 -1.27 -17.40
C GLU A 227 18.94 -0.38 -16.14
N THR A 228 20.09 -0.19 -15.47
CA THR A 228 20.16 0.50 -14.17
C THR A 228 19.88 2.01 -14.21
N SER A 229 19.83 2.61 -15.41
CA SER A 229 19.57 4.04 -15.59
C SER A 229 18.11 4.38 -15.30
N GLY A 230 17.87 5.39 -14.44
CA GLY A 230 16.51 5.80 -14.05
C GLY A 230 15.83 4.89 -13.02
N LEU A 231 16.46 3.79 -12.59
CA LEU A 231 15.95 2.91 -11.55
C LEU A 231 16.30 3.42 -10.16
N THR A 232 15.29 3.53 -9.30
CA THR A 232 15.42 3.91 -7.88
C THR A 232 15.03 2.75 -6.99
N VAL A 233 15.76 2.57 -5.89
CA VAL A 233 15.51 1.55 -4.89
C VAL A 233 14.78 2.20 -3.71
N VAL A 234 13.68 1.58 -3.30
CA VAL A 234 12.71 2.18 -2.37
C VAL A 234 12.41 1.24 -1.21
N SER A 235 12.51 1.80 -0.01
CA SER A 235 12.06 1.16 1.22
C SER A 235 10.57 1.42 1.41
N ALA A 236 9.71 0.43 1.17
CA ALA A 236 8.29 0.48 1.52
C ALA A 236 7.97 -0.04 2.95
N VAL A 237 6.72 0.09 3.40
CA VAL A 237 6.06 -0.63 4.51
C VAL A 237 4.54 -0.36 4.40
N PRO A 238 3.62 -1.32 4.59
CA PRO A 238 2.19 -1.02 4.50
C PRO A 238 1.78 0.03 5.55
N VAL A 239 0.82 0.89 5.20
CA VAL A 239 0.23 1.84 6.15
C VAL A 239 -0.42 1.09 7.31
N VAL A 240 -0.26 1.60 8.53
CA VAL A 240 -1.12 1.18 9.64
C VAL A 240 -2.42 1.98 9.52
N ALA A 241 -3.45 1.35 8.96
CA ALA A 241 -4.78 1.93 8.81
C ALA A 241 -5.59 1.80 10.12
N LEU A 242 -6.10 2.92 10.60
CA LEU A 242 -6.87 3.04 11.84
C LEU A 242 -8.26 3.58 11.51
N ILE A 243 -9.32 2.84 11.85
CA ILE A 243 -10.71 3.27 11.65
C ILE A 243 -11.42 3.35 13.00
N HIS A 244 -12.05 4.50 13.27
CA HIS A 244 -12.80 4.73 14.50
C HIS A 244 -14.05 5.59 14.28
N LYS A 245 -15.04 5.41 15.15
CA LYS A 245 -16.23 6.27 15.27
C LYS A 245 -15.98 7.43 16.25
N PRO A 246 -16.81 8.50 16.22
CA PRO A 246 -16.80 9.57 17.21
C PRO A 246 -17.20 9.13 18.64
N SER A 247 -17.70 7.91 18.81
CA SER A 247 -17.90 7.26 20.11
C SER A 247 -16.58 6.87 20.78
N ASP A 248 -15.61 6.40 20.00
CA ASP A 248 -14.51 5.57 20.48
C ASP A 248 -13.39 6.40 21.15
N THR A 249 -13.44 7.71 20.92
CA THR A 249 -12.58 8.77 21.48
C THR A 249 -13.13 9.40 22.75
N LYS A 250 -14.41 9.18 23.11
CA LYS A 250 -14.98 9.73 24.35
C LYS A 250 -14.33 9.09 25.57
N GLY A 251 -14.00 9.91 26.58
CA GLY A 251 -13.32 9.46 27.81
C GLY A 251 -11.84 9.10 27.63
N LYS A 252 -11.17 9.57 26.57
CA LYS A 252 -9.73 9.40 26.33
C LYS A 252 -9.10 10.76 26.03
N ASP A 253 -8.82 11.49 27.10
CA ASP A 253 -8.44 12.90 27.03
C ASP A 253 -7.15 13.18 26.24
N ASN A 254 -7.05 14.44 25.79
CA ASN A 254 -5.93 14.98 25.01
C ASN A 254 -5.59 14.21 23.73
N TRP A 255 -6.54 14.21 22.79
CA TRP A 255 -6.18 14.49 21.39
C TRP A 255 -5.60 15.91 21.31
N GLY A 256 -4.30 16.03 21.59
CA GLY A 256 -3.59 17.29 21.49
C GLY A 256 -3.69 17.88 20.07
N ASN A 257 -3.50 19.20 20.00
CA ASN A 257 -3.35 19.94 18.74
C ASN A 257 -2.39 19.24 17.78
N PRO A 258 -2.46 19.51 16.46
CA PRO A 258 -1.40 19.11 15.54
C PRO A 258 -0.06 19.65 16.07
N VAL A 259 0.73 18.77 16.68
CA VAL A 259 2.14 19.02 16.97
C VAL A 259 2.77 19.36 15.62
N ALA A 260 3.46 20.49 15.56
CA ALA A 260 4.07 20.98 14.33
C ALA A 260 4.95 19.89 13.69
N ASP A 261 5.13 19.96 12.37
CA ASP A 261 6.03 19.08 11.63
C ASP A 261 7.49 19.34 12.03
N ASP A 262 7.87 18.76 13.16
CA ASP A 262 9.24 18.57 13.59
C ASP A 262 9.82 17.40 12.77
N ASP A 263 10.15 17.73 11.52
CA ASP A 263 10.87 16.90 10.56
C ASP A 263 12.38 16.81 10.89
N SER A 264 12.79 17.22 12.09
CA SER A 264 14.12 16.90 12.64
C SER A 264 14.37 15.39 12.58
N PRO A 265 15.45 14.94 11.91
CA PRO A 265 15.75 13.52 11.78
C PRO A 265 16.09 12.94 13.16
N SER A 266 15.38 11.88 13.55
CA SER A 266 15.61 11.17 14.82
C SER A 266 16.96 10.44 14.75
N THR A 267 18.02 11.05 15.28
CA THR A 267 19.40 10.53 15.29
C THR A 267 19.56 9.18 16.00
N THR A 268 18.51 8.70 16.67
CA THR A 268 18.39 7.40 17.33
C THR A 268 17.81 6.27 16.46
N LEU A 269 17.39 6.54 15.21
CA LEU A 269 17.02 5.52 14.22
C LEU A 269 17.91 5.68 12.99
N LYS A 270 19.04 4.95 12.96
CA LYS A 270 19.85 4.82 11.75
C LYS A 270 19.02 4.11 10.67
N PRO A 271 18.95 4.62 9.43
CA PRO A 271 18.24 3.97 8.35
C PRO A 271 19.03 2.77 7.82
N ASN A 272 18.92 1.63 8.49
CA ASN A 272 19.32 0.35 7.92
C ASN A 272 18.34 0.01 6.79
N LEU A 273 18.86 -0.11 5.57
CA LEU A 273 18.12 -0.43 4.34
C LEU A 273 17.14 -1.60 4.54
N LEU A 274 15.91 -1.54 3.98
CA LEU A 274 15.41 -2.49 2.95
C LEU A 274 13.86 -2.52 2.59
N GLY A 275 12.83 -1.90 3.18
CA GLY A 275 11.44 -1.84 2.57
C GLY A 275 10.25 -2.84 2.85
N ALA A 276 9.31 -3.02 1.90
CA ALA A 276 8.22 -4.03 1.96
C ALA A 276 7.68 -4.45 0.57
N ILE A 277 7.06 -5.64 0.43
CA ILE A 277 6.51 -6.14 -0.86
C ILE A 277 5.05 -6.62 -0.81
N LEU A 278 4.14 -5.91 -1.49
CA LEU A 278 3.01 -6.40 -2.30
C LEU A 278 1.97 -5.28 -2.44
N GLY A 279 1.85 -4.72 -3.63
CA GLY A 279 0.85 -3.69 -3.91
C GLY A 279 0.53 -3.52 -5.39
N THR A 280 1.54 -3.50 -6.24
CA THR A 280 1.43 -3.20 -7.66
C THR A 280 1.52 -4.44 -8.54
N VAL A 281 0.43 -4.74 -9.24
CA VAL A 281 0.41 -5.66 -10.39
C VAL A 281 0.49 -4.80 -11.65
N LEU A 282 1.64 -4.81 -12.33
CA LEU A 282 1.76 -4.22 -13.66
C LEU A 282 1.47 -5.29 -14.73
N VAL A 283 0.36 -5.12 -15.44
CA VAL A 283 0.02 -5.96 -16.60
C VAL A 283 0.82 -5.48 -17.80
N VAL A 284 2.03 -6.02 -17.97
CA VAL A 284 2.92 -5.69 -19.10
C VAL A 284 2.41 -6.35 -20.38
N TRP A 285 1.69 -5.59 -21.20
CA TRP A 285 1.29 -6.00 -22.55
C TRP A 285 2.47 -5.87 -23.53
N THR A 286 3.22 -6.96 -23.74
CA THR A 286 4.07 -7.09 -24.93
C THR A 286 3.22 -7.46 -26.14
N VAL A 287 2.79 -6.46 -26.92
CA VAL A 287 2.22 -6.69 -28.25
C VAL A 287 3.35 -7.15 -29.18
N ALA A 288 3.52 -8.46 -29.31
CA ALA A 288 4.47 -9.05 -30.24
C ALA A 288 3.93 -8.89 -31.67
N ASN A 289 4.46 -7.92 -32.42
CA ASN A 289 4.25 -7.83 -33.86
C ASN A 289 4.74 -9.13 -34.52
N SER A 290 3.83 -9.89 -35.15
CA SER A 290 4.16 -11.10 -35.90
C SER A 290 3.08 -11.41 -36.94
N PHE A 291 3.21 -10.71 -38.07
CA PHE A 291 2.53 -10.92 -39.37
C PHE A 291 1.00 -10.71 -39.42
#